data_AF-A0A3S0UMM7-F1
#
_entry.id   AF-A0A3S0UMM7-F1
#
_cell.length_a   1.000
_cell.length_b   1.000
_cell.length_c   1.000
_cell.angle_alpha   90.00
_cell.angle_beta   90.00
_cell.angle_gamma   90.00
#
_symmetry.space_group_name_H-M   'P 1'
#
loop_
_entity.id
_entity.type
_entity.pdbx_description
1 polymer ?
#
loop_
_entity_poly.entity_id
_entity_poly.type
_entity_poly.pdbx_seq_one_letter_code
_entity_poly.pdbx_strand_id
1 'polypeptide(L)'
;MTHANAPLTPTGRLRMVHRHLHDGIPQAHVAAEFRVSRPTVATWVARYRAQGEAGLQDLPSRPHRSPAQLDPVLVAQIHALRRER
;
A
#
# COMPACT_ATOMS: atom_id res chain seq x y z
N MET A 1 6.03 10.06 11.57
CA MET A 1 6.78 9.60 10.38
C MET A 1 7.13 8.14 10.55
N THR A 2 6.79 7.29 9.58
CA THR A 2 7.26 5.90 9.50
C THR A 2 8.73 5.90 9.07
N HIS A 3 9.60 5.21 9.80
CA HIS A 3 11.02 5.12 9.44
C HIS A 3 11.20 4.37 8.11
N ALA A 4 12.26 4.67 7.35
CA ALA A 4 12.51 4.09 6.01
C ALA A 4 12.48 2.55 5.99
N ASN A 5 12.91 1.92 7.09
CA ASN A 5 12.96 0.46 7.27
C ASN A 5 11.63 -0.16 7.75
N ALA A 6 10.56 0.62 7.90
CA ALA A 6 9.28 0.07 8.33
C ALA A 6 8.74 -0.92 7.28
N PRO A 7 8.26 -2.11 7.67
CA PRO A 7 7.88 -3.20 6.75
C PRO A 7 6.86 -2.83 5.67
N LEU A 8 5.97 -1.89 5.98
CA LEU A 8 4.86 -1.50 5.12
C LEU A 8 5.11 -0.20 4.36
N THR A 9 6.35 0.29 4.27
CA THR A 9 6.73 1.29 3.27
C THR A 9 6.98 0.60 1.93
N PRO A 10 6.93 1.31 0.78
CA PRO A 10 7.31 0.73 -0.50
C PRO A 10 8.69 0.06 -0.47
N THR A 11 9.68 0.71 0.17
CA THR A 11 11.04 0.17 0.36
C THR A 11 11.04 -1.08 1.25
N GLY A 12 10.27 -1.07 2.35
CA GLY A 12 10.14 -2.23 3.24
C GLY A 12 9.50 -3.43 2.55
N ARG A 13 8.44 -3.20 1.76
CA ARG A 13 7.76 -4.22 0.96
C ARG A 13 8.67 -4.79 -0.11
N LEU A 14 9.48 -3.95 -0.75
CA LEU A 14 10.47 -4.39 -1.73
C LEU A 14 11.47 -5.33 -1.09
N ARG A 15 12.09 -4.93 0.03
CA ARG A 15 13.01 -5.80 0.79
C ARG A 15 12.37 -7.13 1.18
N MET A 16 11.13 -7.10 1.67
CA MET A 16 10.37 -8.29 2.05
C MET A 16 10.17 -9.25 0.88
N VAL A 17 9.80 -8.71 -0.29
CA VAL A 17 9.64 -9.51 -1.52
C VAL A 17 10.99 -10.08 -1.98
N HIS A 18 12.06 -9.28 -1.96
CA HIS A 18 13.38 -9.74 -2.36
C HIS A 18 13.90 -10.88 -1.46
N ARG A 19 13.67 -10.78 -0.15
CA ARG A 19 14.02 -11.82 0.83
C ARG A 19 13.41 -13.18 0.46
N HIS A 20 12.17 -13.17 -0.02
CA HIS A 20 11.51 -14.39 -0.43
C HIS A 20 11.95 -14.87 -1.82
N LEU A 21 11.97 -13.97 -2.81
CA LEU A 21 12.16 -14.35 -4.22
C LEU A 21 13.61 -14.57 -4.62
N HIS A 22 14.55 -13.82 -4.05
CA HIS A 22 15.97 -13.89 -4.42
C HIS A 22 16.80 -14.64 -3.38
N ASP A 23 16.54 -14.42 -2.09
CA ASP A 23 17.29 -15.10 -1.03
C ASP A 23 16.71 -16.50 -0.70
N GLY A 24 15.57 -16.88 -1.31
CA GLY A 24 14.94 -18.20 -1.16
C GLY A 24 14.32 -18.43 0.22
N ILE A 25 14.18 -17.40 1.05
CA ILE A 25 13.68 -17.55 2.42
C ILE A 25 12.17 -17.87 2.40
N PRO A 26 11.69 -18.90 3.12
CA PRO A 26 10.27 -19.22 3.17
C PRO A 26 9.42 -18.05 3.70
N GLN A 27 8.21 -17.86 3.16
CA GLN A 27 7.31 -16.75 3.55
C GLN A 27 7.01 -16.69 5.05
N ALA A 28 7.03 -17.84 5.74
CA ALA A 28 6.86 -17.92 7.19
C ALA A 28 7.96 -17.17 7.96
N HIS A 29 9.21 -17.31 7.55
CA HIS A 29 10.36 -16.66 8.18
C HIS A 29 10.40 -15.18 7.83
N VAL A 30 10.12 -14.83 6.58
CA VAL A 30 9.99 -13.44 6.14
C VAL A 30 8.89 -12.72 6.93
N ALA A 31 7.73 -13.37 7.11
CA ALA A 31 6.63 -12.80 7.89
C ALA A 31 7.05 -12.49 9.34
N ALA A 32 7.79 -13.39 9.98
CA ALA A 32 8.32 -13.19 11.34
C ALA A 32 9.34 -12.04 11.39
N GLU A 33 10.29 -11.99 10.45
CA GLU A 33 11.31 -10.93 10.34
C GLU A 33 10.67 -9.55 10.20
N PHE A 34 9.66 -9.44 9.34
CA PHE A 34 8.96 -8.19 9.04
C PHE A 34 7.78 -7.90 9.98
N ARG A 35 7.54 -8.75 10.99
CA ARG A 35 6.42 -8.63 11.95
C ARG A 35 5.05 -8.44 11.29
N VAL A 36 4.81 -9.20 10.23
CA VAL A 36 3.53 -9.24 9.49
C VAL A 36 2.98 -10.66 9.44
N SER A 37 1.74 -10.82 9.00
CA SER A 37 1.17 -12.14 8.77
C SER A 37 1.71 -12.77 7.47
N ARG A 38 1.73 -14.11 7.38
CA ARG A 38 2.11 -14.82 6.14
C ARG A 38 1.27 -14.41 4.92
N PRO A 39 -0.06 -14.24 5.03
CA PRO A 39 -0.88 -13.75 3.91
C PRO A 39 -0.48 -12.36 3.40
N THR A 40 0.02 -11.48 4.28
CA THR A 40 0.55 -10.17 3.86
C THR A 40 1.77 -10.33 2.96
N VAL A 41 2.72 -11.21 3.32
CA VAL A 41 3.89 -11.52 2.46
C VAL A 41 3.42 -12.05 1.11
N ALA A 42 2.51 -13.04 1.11
CA ALA A 42 1.96 -13.62 -0.11
C ALA A 42 1.31 -12.57 -1.02
N THR A 43 0.54 -11.63 -0.44
CA THR A 43 -0.11 -10.52 -1.16
C THR A 43 0.90 -9.65 -1.88
N TRP A 44 1.96 -9.22 -1.18
CA TRP A 44 2.98 -8.36 -1.78
C TRP A 44 3.83 -9.08 -2.83
N VAL A 45 4.14 -10.35 -2.62
CA VAL A 45 4.82 -11.18 -3.63
C VAL A 45 3.96 -11.32 -4.90
N ALA A 46 2.65 -11.55 -4.74
CA ALA A 46 1.73 -11.63 -5.87
C ALA A 46 1.65 -10.31 -6.65
N ARG A 47 1.55 -9.17 -5.93
CA ARG A 47 1.55 -7.83 -6.55
C ARG A 47 2.85 -7.55 -7.31
N TYR A 48 3.99 -7.86 -6.71
CA TYR A 48 5.30 -7.69 -7.35
C TYR A 48 5.42 -8.54 -8.62
N ARG A 49 4.97 -9.79 -8.60
CA ARG A 49 4.97 -10.64 -9.81
C ARG A 49 4.09 -10.09 -10.92
N ALA A 50 2.98 -9.41 -10.57
CA ALA A 50 2.04 -8.87 -11.55
C ALA A 50 2.47 -7.51 -12.14
N GLN A 51 3.09 -6.65 -11.32
CA GLN A 51 3.31 -5.22 -11.66
C GLN A 51 4.74 -4.72 -11.38
N GLY A 52 5.64 -5.61 -10.94
CA GLY A 52 6.97 -5.23 -10.47
C GLY A 52 6.91 -4.31 -9.25
N GLU A 53 7.88 -3.40 -9.14
CA GLU A 53 7.95 -2.43 -8.04
C GLU A 53 6.73 -1.49 -7.99
N ALA A 54 6.10 -1.20 -9.14
CA ALA A 54 4.91 -0.35 -9.19
C ALA A 54 3.75 -0.92 -8.34
N GLY A 55 3.65 -2.26 -8.25
CA GLY A 55 2.64 -2.95 -7.44
C GLY A 55 2.86 -2.85 -5.92
N LEU A 56 4.01 -2.31 -5.48
CA LEU A 56 4.34 -2.13 -4.06
C LEU A 56 3.96 -0.76 -3.51
N GLN A 57 3.53 0.14 -4.38
CA GLN A 57 3.02 1.46 -4.00
C GLN A 57 1.67 1.35 -3.29
N ASP A 58 1.36 2.36 -2.48
CA ASP A 58 0.04 2.47 -1.87
C ASP A 58 -1.01 2.74 -2.95
N LEU A 59 -1.98 1.84 -3.04
CA LEU A 59 -3.17 2.08 -3.83
C LEU A 59 -4.05 3.08 -3.09
N PRO A 60 -4.76 3.96 -3.80
CA PRO A 60 -5.70 4.87 -3.18
C PRO A 60 -6.76 4.05 -2.42
N SER A 61 -6.95 4.33 -1.14
CA SER A 61 -8.04 3.75 -0.33
C SER A 61 -9.43 4.26 -0.74
N ARG A 62 -9.52 4.97 -1.86
CA ARG A 62 -10.78 5.54 -2.35
C ARG A 62 -11.65 4.41 -2.91
N PRO A 63 -12.94 4.35 -2.56
CA PRO A 63 -13.82 3.36 -3.14
C PRO A 63 -13.91 3.56 -4.66
N HIS A 64 -13.94 2.47 -5.42
CA HIS A 64 -14.12 2.53 -6.89
C HIS A 64 -15.48 3.12 -7.27
N ARG A 65 -16.48 2.96 -6.41
CA ARG A 65 -17.83 3.50 -6.61
C ARG A 65 -18.34 4.07 -5.29
N SER A 66 -18.81 5.32 -5.35
CA SER A 66 -19.51 5.98 -4.25
C SER A 66 -20.86 6.47 -4.76
N PRO A 67 -21.96 5.71 -4.57
CA PRO A 67 -23.28 6.09 -5.07
C PRO A 67 -23.80 7.43 -4.52
N ALA A 68 -23.36 7.82 -3.33
CA ALA A 68 -23.70 9.09 -2.68
C ALA A 68 -22.64 10.18 -2.90
N GLN A 69 -21.80 10.05 -3.93
CA GLN A 69 -20.79 11.07 -4.24
C GLN A 69 -21.48 12.37 -4.65
N LEU A 70 -21.16 13.45 -3.95
CA LEU A 70 -21.64 14.79 -4.27
C LEU A 70 -21.06 15.26 -5.61
N ASP A 71 -21.80 16.13 -6.29
CA ASP A 71 -21.35 16.77 -7.51
C ASP A 71 -20.00 17.50 -7.29
N PRO A 72 -18.99 17.32 -8.16
CA PRO A 72 -17.69 17.97 -8.01
C PRO A 72 -17.75 19.50 -7.89
N VAL A 73 -18.73 20.15 -8.52
CA VAL A 73 -18.95 21.60 -8.43
C VAL A 73 -19.38 21.98 -7.02
N LEU A 74 -20.32 21.23 -6.44
CA LEU A 74 -20.78 21.46 -5.07
C LEU A 74 -19.63 21.24 -4.06
N VAL A 75 -18.81 20.21 -4.27
CA VAL A 75 -17.61 19.95 -3.45
C VAL A 75 -16.64 21.14 -3.53
N ALA A 76 -16.39 21.68 -4.72
CA ALA A 76 -15.54 22.85 -4.91
C ALA A 76 -16.08 24.10 -4.19
N GLN A 77 -17.39 24.33 -4.24
CA GLN A 77 -18.06 25.42 -3.52
C GLN A 77 -17.88 25.27 -1.99
N ILE A 78 -18.10 24.08 -1.45
CA ILE A 78 -17.89 23.79 -0.02
C ILE A 78 -16.44 24.08 0.39
N HIS A 79 -15.46 23.70 -0.44
CA HIS A 79 -14.05 23.98 -0.17
C HIS A 79 -13.72 25.47 -0.18
N ALA A 80 -14.31 26.27 -1.07
CA ALA A 80 -14.13 27.72 -1.10
C ALA A 80 -14.66 28.36 0.19
N LEU A 81 -15.91 28.07 0.54
CA LEU A 81 -16.56 28.59 1.76
C LEU A 81 -15.80 28.21 3.04
N ARG A 82 -15.17 27.03 3.08
CA ARG A 82 -14.35 26.58 4.22
C ARG A 82 -13.01 27.31 4.34
N ARG A 83 -12.45 27.83 3.25
CA ARG A 83 -11.19 28.59 3.26
C ARG A 83 -11.38 30.05 3.66
N GLU A 84 -12.61 30.56 3.56
CA GLU A 84 -12.99 31.94 3.90
C GLU A 84 -13.43 32.10 5.38
N ARG A 85 -13.46 31.00 6.15
CA ARG A 85 -13.66 30.99 7.62
C ARG A 85 -12.33 30.90 8.34
#